data_AF-A0A8T6TS77-F1
#
_entry.id   AF-A0A8T6TS77-F1
#
_cell.length_a   1.000
_cell.length_b   1.000
_cell.length_c   1.000
_cell.angle_alpha   90.00
_cell.angle_beta   90.00
_cell.angle_gamma   90.00
#
_symmetry.space_group_name_H-M   'P 1'
#
loop_
_entity.id
_entity.type
_entity.pdbx_description
1 polymer ?
#
loop_
_entity_poly.entity_id
_entity_poly.type
_entity_poly.pdbx_seq_one_letter_code
_entity_poly.pdbx_strand_id
1 'polypeptide(L)'
;MHFFSWMDNPEYQTPVGEPLGELGLDEKRLVRDLGASHAQLRWRRRKMSGIGFIDQPEKFKREYPSDVKEAFAVGGDRWFDQELVDELELSVEALMVEVVEETLAGWRIYEEPSLQKGYVIGADIASGESEAASGAVILNVSDFTQAAEFRSKTISTDLFALTLAEMGARFNHALVAPESNNMGHAVVSDLLHVHLYPHLFEYERYNQVVRPERGANPWVTREWGWPTNVKTRQEVFNAVSKELRQRLWLIRSLELVDEIRKTIRKEGQPRPGLGSTGDLVIALGIALEVVRRTPNLVGAPLGGLNTGGGPRMGVVQAASRVGDRLGGAAGATLLGIMKEEF
;
A
#
# COMPACT_ATOMS: atom_id res chain seq x y z
N MET A 1 -28.88 -2.65 -6.02
CA MET A 1 -28.78 -4.07 -5.65
C MET A 1 -29.92 -4.34 -4.67
N HIS A 2 -30.88 -5.19 -5.02
CA HIS A 2 -32.00 -5.50 -4.13
C HIS A 2 -31.56 -6.61 -3.17
N PHE A 3 -31.40 -6.27 -1.89
CA PHE A 3 -31.32 -7.26 -0.82
C PHE A 3 -32.69 -7.91 -0.66
N PHE A 4 -32.71 -9.23 -0.51
CA PHE A 4 -33.92 -9.99 -0.24
C PHE A 4 -33.71 -10.81 1.02
N SER A 5 -34.44 -10.49 2.08
CA SER A 5 -34.39 -11.29 3.30
C SER A 5 -35.10 -12.62 3.06
N TRP A 6 -34.58 -13.70 3.64
CA TRP A 6 -35.30 -14.97 3.64
C TRP A 6 -36.67 -14.83 4.34
N MET A 7 -36.82 -13.88 5.27
CA MET A 7 -38.10 -13.62 5.95
C MET A 7 -39.16 -13.01 5.03
N ASP A 8 -38.76 -12.35 3.94
CA ASP A 8 -39.68 -11.77 2.96
C ASP A 8 -40.25 -12.84 2.00
N ASN A 9 -39.72 -14.07 2.05
CA ASN A 9 -40.19 -15.16 1.22
C ASN A 9 -41.43 -15.84 1.84
N PRO A 10 -42.60 -15.85 1.16
CA PRO A 10 -43.79 -16.52 1.67
C PRO A 10 -43.63 -18.05 1.81
N GLU A 11 -42.68 -18.66 1.11
CA GLU A 11 -42.42 -20.10 1.19
C GLU A 11 -41.56 -20.50 2.41
N TYR A 12 -40.88 -19.55 3.05
CA TYR A 12 -39.92 -19.84 4.14
C TYR A 12 -40.58 -19.82 5.51
N GLN A 13 -41.70 -20.55 5.61
CA GLN A 13 -42.51 -20.64 6.82
C GLN A 13 -42.99 -22.08 7.03
N THR A 14 -43.10 -22.51 8.28
CA THR A 14 -43.69 -23.80 8.67
C THR A 14 -44.83 -23.53 9.67
N PRO A 15 -46.08 -23.35 9.20
CA PRO A 15 -47.19 -22.90 10.03
C PRO A 15 -47.56 -23.89 11.14
N VAL A 16 -47.53 -25.19 10.85
CA VAL A 16 -47.88 -26.27 11.77
C VAL A 16 -46.62 -27.00 12.22
N GLY A 17 -46.46 -27.20 13.53
CA GLY A 17 -45.34 -27.93 14.10
C GLY A 17 -45.34 -27.88 15.62
N GLU A 18 -44.37 -28.57 16.23
CA GLU A 18 -44.17 -28.56 17.67
C GLU A 18 -43.91 -27.13 18.21
N PRO A 19 -44.26 -26.85 19.48
CA PRO A 19 -43.89 -25.60 20.13
C PRO A 19 -42.37 -25.36 20.03
N LEU A 20 -41.96 -24.12 19.77
CA LEU A 20 -40.53 -23.77 19.64
C LEU A 20 -39.74 -23.95 20.95
N GLY A 21 -40.40 -24.16 22.09
CA GLY A 21 -39.71 -24.16 23.38
C GLY A 21 -39.01 -22.82 23.63
N GLU A 22 -37.85 -22.86 24.31
CA GLU A 22 -37.06 -21.65 24.55
C GLU A 22 -36.37 -21.15 23.27
N LEU A 23 -36.39 -19.83 23.07
CA LEU A 23 -35.69 -19.17 21.96
C LEU A 23 -34.23 -18.88 22.34
N GLY A 24 -33.31 -19.18 21.44
CA GLY A 24 -31.92 -18.75 21.56
C GLY A 24 -31.77 -17.23 21.47
N LEU A 25 -30.61 -16.68 21.87
CA LEU A 25 -30.35 -15.24 21.82
C LEU A 25 -30.52 -14.63 20.42
N ASP A 26 -30.05 -15.34 19.39
CA ASP A 26 -30.17 -14.95 17.99
C ASP A 26 -31.64 -14.94 17.51
N GLU A 27 -32.42 -15.95 17.89
CA GLU A 27 -33.85 -16.00 17.55
C GLU A 27 -34.65 -14.92 18.28
N LYS A 28 -34.30 -14.63 19.54
CA LYS A 28 -34.87 -13.50 20.29
C LYS A 28 -34.61 -12.17 19.57
N ARG A 29 -33.40 -11.98 19.03
CA ARG A 29 -33.06 -10.82 18.17
C ARG A 29 -33.91 -10.80 16.90
N LEU A 30 -34.02 -11.92 16.17
CA LEU A 30 -34.82 -12.00 14.94
C LEU A 30 -36.29 -11.64 15.16
N VAL A 31 -36.89 -12.08 16.27
CA VAL A 31 -38.27 -11.70 16.63
C VAL A 31 -38.34 -10.21 16.98
N ARG A 32 -37.46 -9.74 17.87
CA ARG A 32 -37.49 -8.36 18.40
C ARG A 32 -37.21 -7.31 17.32
N ASP A 33 -36.18 -7.53 16.51
CA ASP A 33 -35.62 -6.50 15.63
C ASP A 33 -36.17 -6.59 14.20
N LEU A 34 -36.50 -7.81 13.74
CA LEU A 34 -36.89 -8.07 12.36
C LEU A 34 -38.30 -8.66 12.22
N GLY A 35 -39.03 -8.82 13.33
CA GLY A 35 -40.43 -9.24 13.32
C GLY A 35 -40.64 -10.70 12.92
N ALA A 36 -39.65 -11.57 13.09
CA ALA A 36 -39.76 -12.98 12.70
C ALA A 36 -40.94 -13.68 13.40
N SER A 37 -41.81 -14.32 12.61
CA SER A 37 -42.91 -15.13 13.11
C SER A 37 -42.43 -16.49 13.62
N HIS A 38 -43.23 -17.12 14.48
CA HIS A 38 -42.94 -18.48 14.96
C HIS A 38 -42.92 -19.51 13.82
N ALA A 39 -43.68 -19.28 12.75
CA ALA A 39 -43.68 -20.15 11.57
C ALA A 39 -42.34 -20.05 10.80
N GLN A 40 -41.77 -18.85 10.67
CA GLN A 40 -40.47 -18.62 10.05
C GLN A 40 -39.33 -19.23 10.88
N LEU A 41 -39.38 -19.08 12.21
CA LEU A 41 -38.38 -19.69 13.09
C LEU A 41 -38.40 -21.22 13.03
N ARG A 42 -39.59 -21.84 12.94
CA ARG A 42 -39.71 -23.29 12.73
C ARG A 42 -39.07 -23.72 11.41
N TRP A 43 -39.34 -23.01 10.33
CA TRP A 43 -38.71 -23.27 9.04
C TRP A 43 -37.18 -23.17 9.13
N ARG A 44 -36.67 -22.10 9.76
CA ARG A 44 -35.23 -21.88 9.95
C ARG A 44 -34.57 -23.03 10.71
N ARG A 45 -35.11 -23.43 11.86
CA ARG A 45 -34.58 -24.57 12.64
C ARG A 45 -34.53 -25.85 11.82
N ARG A 46 -35.60 -26.16 11.08
CA ARG A 46 -35.68 -27.34 10.21
C ARG A 46 -34.67 -27.29 9.06
N LYS A 47 -34.49 -26.12 8.45
CA LYS A 47 -33.54 -25.92 7.36
C LYS A 47 -32.10 -26.06 7.86
N MET A 48 -31.79 -25.51 9.03
CA MET A 48 -30.49 -25.62 9.69
C MET A 48 -30.19 -27.05 10.16
N SER A 49 -31.21 -27.83 10.56
CA SER A 49 -31.04 -29.25 10.90
C SER A 49 -30.90 -30.16 9.68
N GLY A 50 -30.96 -29.62 8.46
CA GLY A 50 -30.82 -30.38 7.21
C GLY A 50 -29.37 -30.64 6.82
N ILE A 51 -29.15 -31.74 6.10
CA ILE A 51 -27.83 -32.08 5.52
C ILE A 51 -27.34 -30.89 4.67
N GLY A 52 -26.19 -30.33 5.05
CA GLY A 52 -25.59 -29.15 4.41
C GLY A 52 -25.55 -27.88 5.26
N PHE A 53 -26.29 -27.81 6.37
CA PHE A 53 -26.28 -26.69 7.32
C PHE A 53 -26.08 -27.10 8.79
N ILE A 54 -26.13 -28.40 9.08
CA ILE A 54 -25.81 -28.95 10.41
C ILE A 54 -24.42 -28.44 10.81
N ASP A 55 -24.33 -27.86 12.01
CA ASP A 55 -23.14 -27.24 12.61
C ASP A 55 -22.50 -26.12 11.77
N GLN A 56 -23.25 -25.51 10.84
CA GLN A 56 -22.77 -24.43 9.96
C GLN A 56 -23.70 -23.20 9.96
N PRO A 57 -23.86 -22.51 11.11
CA PRO A 57 -24.76 -21.35 11.23
C PRO A 57 -24.37 -20.19 10.31
N GLU A 58 -23.07 -20.00 10.06
CA GLU A 58 -22.58 -18.93 9.17
C GLU A 58 -22.90 -19.21 7.70
N LYS A 59 -22.86 -20.49 7.27
CA LYS A 59 -23.28 -20.86 5.91
C LYS A 59 -24.77 -20.59 5.69
N PHE A 60 -25.60 -20.83 6.71
CA PHE A 60 -27.02 -20.47 6.65
C PHE A 60 -27.22 -18.97 6.47
N LYS A 61 -26.51 -18.13 7.25
CA LYS A 61 -26.56 -16.67 7.09
C LYS A 61 -26.08 -16.19 5.71
N ARG A 62 -25.16 -16.91 5.07
CA ARG A 62 -24.70 -16.62 3.69
C ARG A 62 -25.80 -16.80 2.66
N GLU A 63 -26.48 -17.94 2.74
CA GLU A 63 -27.46 -18.37 1.74
C GLU A 63 -28.85 -17.80 2.03
N TYR A 64 -29.14 -17.52 3.30
CA TYR A 64 -30.39 -17.00 3.83
C TYR A 64 -30.12 -15.85 4.82
N PRO A 65 -29.60 -14.70 4.36
CA PRO A 65 -29.36 -13.56 5.23
C PRO A 65 -30.66 -12.96 5.75
N SER A 66 -30.74 -12.65 7.05
CA SER A 66 -31.96 -12.10 7.65
C SER A 66 -32.07 -10.59 7.51
N ASP A 67 -30.95 -9.88 7.48
CA ASP A 67 -30.88 -8.45 7.23
C ASP A 67 -29.72 -8.11 6.29
N VAL A 68 -29.70 -6.85 5.86
CA VAL A 68 -28.65 -6.28 5.02
C VAL A 68 -27.28 -6.54 5.63
N LYS A 69 -27.13 -6.39 6.95
CA LYS A 69 -25.85 -6.60 7.63
C LYS A 69 -25.37 -8.05 7.49
N GLU A 70 -26.23 -9.04 7.65
CA GLU A 70 -25.90 -10.46 7.45
C GLU A 70 -25.61 -10.80 5.99
N ALA A 71 -26.38 -10.27 5.03
CA ALA A 71 -26.11 -10.45 3.61
C ALA A 71 -24.72 -9.96 3.20
N PHE A 72 -24.23 -8.93 3.90
CA PHE A 72 -22.94 -8.34 3.65
C PHE A 72 -21.82 -8.86 4.58
N ALA A 73 -22.17 -9.45 5.73
CA ALA A 73 -21.20 -9.97 6.70
C ALA A 73 -20.64 -11.34 6.29
N VAL A 74 -21.38 -12.15 5.51
CA VAL A 74 -20.91 -13.48 5.16
C VAL A 74 -20.04 -13.49 3.90
N GLY A 75 -18.80 -13.05 4.10
CA GLY A 75 -17.61 -13.66 3.51
C GLY A 75 -17.54 -13.71 1.99
N GLY A 76 -17.03 -12.63 1.38
CA GLY A 76 -16.25 -12.78 0.16
C GLY A 76 -14.98 -13.60 0.46
N ASP A 77 -14.55 -14.42 -0.49
CA ASP A 77 -13.22 -15.03 -0.48
C ASP A 77 -12.18 -13.94 -0.16
N ARG A 78 -11.46 -14.05 0.95
CA ARG A 78 -10.57 -12.98 1.40
C ARG A 78 -9.30 -13.00 0.54
N TRP A 79 -8.78 -11.82 0.21
CA TRP A 79 -7.55 -11.79 -0.58
C TRP A 79 -6.34 -12.20 0.26
N PHE A 80 -6.26 -11.66 1.48
CA PHE A 80 -5.17 -11.90 2.43
C PHE A 80 -5.54 -13.01 3.42
N ASP A 81 -4.52 -13.72 3.89
CA ASP A 81 -4.64 -14.73 4.94
C ASP A 81 -5.11 -14.06 6.24
N GLN A 82 -6.27 -14.48 6.74
CA GLN A 82 -6.90 -13.81 7.87
C GLN A 82 -6.17 -14.06 9.20
N GLU A 83 -5.50 -15.20 9.36
CA GLU A 83 -4.73 -15.47 10.58
C GLU A 83 -3.54 -14.51 10.67
N LEU A 84 -2.87 -14.24 9.55
CA LEU A 84 -1.78 -13.26 9.50
C LEU A 84 -2.27 -11.82 9.70
N VAL A 85 -3.49 -11.51 9.28
CA VAL A 85 -4.09 -10.19 9.50
C VAL A 85 -4.51 -10.02 10.96
N ASP A 86 -5.03 -11.06 11.62
CA ASP A 86 -5.31 -11.08 13.06
C ASP A 86 -4.03 -10.87 13.87
N GLU A 87 -2.94 -11.56 13.52
CA GLU A 87 -1.63 -11.36 14.13
C GLU A 87 -1.12 -9.91 13.95
N LEU A 88 -1.28 -9.35 12.74
CA LEU A 88 -0.91 -7.96 12.46
C LEU A 88 -1.73 -7.00 13.33
N GLU A 89 -3.05 -7.16 13.39
CA GLU A 89 -3.92 -6.29 14.20
C GLU A 89 -3.51 -6.30 15.67
N LEU A 90 -3.30 -7.49 16.25
CA LEU A 90 -2.82 -7.63 17.63
C LEU A 90 -1.47 -6.93 17.84
N SER A 91 -0.56 -7.01 16.86
CA SER A 91 0.73 -6.32 16.94
C SER A 91 0.56 -4.80 16.92
N VAL A 92 -0.33 -4.27 16.08
CA VAL A 92 -0.60 -2.82 15.98
C VAL A 92 -1.25 -2.31 17.28
N GLU A 93 -2.24 -3.03 17.80
CA GLU A 93 -2.89 -2.69 19.07
C GLU A 93 -1.90 -2.71 20.24
N ALA A 94 -1.03 -3.72 20.29
CA ALA A 94 -0.04 -3.88 21.36
C ALA A 94 1.04 -2.80 21.37
N LEU A 95 1.36 -2.21 20.21
CA LEU A 95 2.31 -1.10 20.13
C LEU A 95 1.76 0.18 20.79
N MET A 96 0.43 0.31 20.91
CA MET A 96 -0.24 1.49 21.44
C MET A 96 0.30 2.80 20.84
N VAL A 97 0.54 2.80 19.53
CA VAL A 97 1.21 3.92 18.84
C VAL A 97 0.36 5.18 18.94
N GLU A 98 0.94 6.24 19.47
CA GLU A 98 0.37 7.57 19.42
C GLU A 98 0.72 8.27 18.10
N VAL A 99 -0.24 9.01 17.56
CA VAL A 99 0.04 9.95 16.47
C VAL A 99 0.87 11.10 17.05
N VAL A 100 2.09 11.24 16.56
CA VAL A 100 3.03 12.30 16.97
C VAL A 100 2.54 13.67 16.50
N GLU A 101 2.05 13.73 15.26
CA GLU A 101 1.50 14.95 14.67
C GLU A 101 0.37 14.61 13.69
N GLU A 102 -0.69 15.40 13.73
CA GLU A 102 -1.70 15.46 12.66
C GLU A 102 -1.59 16.81 11.96
N THR A 103 -1.21 16.81 10.67
CA THR A 103 -1.02 18.06 9.92
C THR A 103 -2.35 18.65 9.50
N LEU A 104 -2.40 19.96 9.21
CA LEU A 104 -3.60 20.62 8.68
C LEU A 104 -4.09 20.02 7.35
N ALA A 105 -3.19 19.42 6.58
CA ALA A 105 -3.54 18.74 5.34
C ALA A 105 -4.21 17.37 5.59
N GLY A 106 -4.06 16.77 6.77
CA GLY A 106 -4.62 15.47 7.13
C GLY A 106 -3.60 14.32 7.12
N TRP A 107 -2.31 14.62 7.26
CA TRP A 107 -1.30 13.56 7.48
C TRP A 107 -1.27 13.18 8.95
N ARG A 108 -1.30 11.87 9.23
CA ARG A 108 -0.98 11.31 10.55
C ARG A 108 0.45 10.82 10.53
N ILE A 109 1.29 11.42 11.38
CA ILE A 109 2.70 11.08 11.52
C ILE A 109 2.87 10.25 12.79
N TYR A 110 3.48 9.08 12.67
CA TYR A 110 3.77 8.17 13.78
C TYR A 110 5.22 8.25 14.24
N GLU A 111 6.12 8.75 13.38
CA GLU A 111 7.54 8.86 13.67
C GLU A 111 8.14 10.05 12.90
N GLU A 112 8.85 10.93 13.61
CA GLU A 112 9.59 12.02 12.99
C GLU A 112 10.73 11.48 12.09
N PRO A 113 11.06 12.17 10.99
CA PRO A 113 12.10 11.72 10.09
C PRO A 113 13.47 11.73 10.79
N SER A 114 14.18 10.60 10.68
CA SER A 114 15.58 10.51 11.11
C SER A 114 16.49 10.70 9.92
N LEU A 115 17.49 11.59 10.02
CA LEU A 115 18.46 11.88 8.95
C LEU A 115 19.26 10.65 8.47
N GLN A 116 19.26 9.56 9.23
CA GLN A 116 19.95 8.31 8.88
C GLN A 116 19.07 7.33 8.10
N LYS A 117 17.77 7.61 7.97
CA LYS A 117 16.79 6.73 7.33
C LYS A 117 16.42 7.24 5.94
N GLY A 118 16.29 6.32 5.00
CA GLY A 118 15.68 6.58 3.70
C GLY A 118 14.18 6.32 3.75
N TYR A 119 13.39 7.09 3.00
CA TYR A 119 11.94 6.95 2.97
C TYR A 119 11.42 6.85 1.54
N VAL A 120 10.29 6.17 1.40
CA VAL A 120 9.49 6.10 0.18
C VAL A 120 8.06 6.53 0.50
N ILE A 121 7.41 7.23 -0.42
CA ILE A 121 6.00 7.56 -0.36
C ILE A 121 5.29 6.86 -1.51
N GLY A 122 4.41 5.91 -1.19
CA GLY A 122 3.45 5.38 -2.17
C GLY A 122 2.15 6.16 -2.06
N ALA A 123 1.55 6.54 -3.18
CA ALA A 123 0.30 7.29 -3.17
C ALA A 123 -0.70 6.73 -4.20
N ASP A 124 -1.96 6.63 -3.79
CA ASP A 124 -3.12 6.29 -4.61
C ASP A 124 -4.02 7.53 -4.72
N ILE A 125 -4.42 7.89 -5.95
CA ILE A 125 -5.13 9.15 -6.22
C ILE A 125 -6.59 8.82 -6.47
N ALA A 126 -7.49 9.48 -5.74
CA ALA A 126 -8.93 9.33 -5.98
C ALA A 126 -9.28 9.64 -7.45
N SER A 127 -10.13 8.82 -8.05
CA SER A 127 -10.63 9.03 -9.42
C SER A 127 -11.63 10.19 -9.55
N GLY A 128 -11.96 10.87 -8.45
CA GLY A 128 -13.00 11.91 -8.37
C GLY A 128 -14.42 11.37 -8.21
N GLU A 129 -14.60 10.06 -8.07
CA GLU A 129 -15.88 9.44 -7.70
C GLU A 129 -16.19 9.68 -6.22
N SER A 130 -17.47 9.86 -5.88
CA SER A 130 -17.93 10.32 -4.55
C SER A 130 -17.52 9.45 -3.35
N GLU A 131 -17.04 8.22 -3.59
CA GLU A 131 -16.61 7.31 -2.53
C GLU A 131 -15.08 7.12 -2.45
N ALA A 132 -14.32 7.47 -3.49
CA ALA A 132 -12.86 7.26 -3.53
C ALA A 132 -12.12 8.29 -2.66
N ALA A 133 -11.04 7.89 -2.00
CA ALA A 133 -10.15 8.79 -1.27
C ALA A 133 -8.75 8.77 -1.88
N SER A 134 -8.04 9.89 -1.79
CA SER A 134 -6.61 9.90 -2.04
C SER A 134 -5.92 9.38 -0.79
N GLY A 135 -5.05 8.39 -0.95
CA GLY A 135 -4.31 7.73 0.13
C GLY A 135 -2.82 7.83 -0.11
N ALA A 136 -2.02 8.01 0.94
CA ALA A 136 -0.57 7.87 0.84
C ALA A 136 0.02 7.24 2.10
N VAL A 137 1.13 6.52 1.94
CA VAL A 137 1.86 5.85 3.02
C VAL A 137 3.34 6.14 2.88
N ILE A 138 3.97 6.55 3.98
CA ILE A 138 5.43 6.72 4.07
C ILE A 138 6.04 5.52 4.79
N LEU A 139 6.96 4.82 4.12
CA LEU A 139 7.72 3.72 4.71
C LEU A 139 9.20 4.08 4.86
N ASN A 140 9.80 3.69 5.98
CA ASN A 140 11.25 3.57 6.07
C ASN A 140 11.72 2.41 5.18
N VAL A 141 12.66 2.67 4.28
CA VAL A 141 13.11 1.66 3.31
C VAL A 141 14.00 0.57 3.91
N SER A 142 14.51 0.77 5.12
CA SER A 142 15.44 -0.17 5.77
C SER A 142 14.73 -1.30 6.51
N ASP A 143 13.58 -1.00 7.11
CA ASP A 143 12.84 -1.92 8.00
C ASP A 143 11.33 -1.97 7.70
N PHE A 144 10.86 -1.28 6.65
CA PHE A 144 9.44 -1.19 6.27
C PHE A 144 8.52 -0.68 7.38
N THR A 145 9.07 0.13 8.30
CA THR A 145 8.27 0.80 9.32
C THR A 145 7.40 1.90 8.70
N GLN A 146 6.10 1.89 9.02
CA GLN A 146 5.16 2.94 8.65
C GLN A 146 5.44 4.21 9.47
N ALA A 147 5.96 5.23 8.81
CA ALA A 147 6.33 6.50 9.43
C ALA A 147 5.16 7.51 9.45
N ALA A 148 4.34 7.51 8.40
CA ALA A 148 3.17 8.36 8.30
C ALA A 148 2.17 7.80 7.29
N GLU A 149 0.95 8.31 7.34
CA GLU A 149 -0.07 8.09 6.31
C GLU A 149 -0.96 9.31 6.11
N PHE A 150 -1.63 9.32 4.97
CA PHE A 150 -2.57 10.36 4.56
C PHE A 150 -3.83 9.70 4.01
N ARG A 151 -4.98 10.31 4.33
CA ARG A 151 -6.23 9.96 3.68
C ARG A 151 -7.14 11.17 3.58
N SER A 152 -7.63 11.46 2.38
CA SER A 152 -8.65 12.50 2.19
C SER A 152 -9.56 12.20 1.01
N LYS A 153 -10.87 12.39 1.23
CA LYS A 153 -11.90 12.28 0.19
C LYS A 153 -12.14 13.59 -0.57
N THR A 154 -11.63 14.71 -0.05
CA THR A 154 -12.01 16.05 -0.52
C THR A 154 -10.82 16.86 -1.03
N ILE A 155 -9.59 16.37 -0.85
CA ILE A 155 -8.41 17.06 -1.36
C ILE A 155 -8.41 17.03 -2.89
N SER A 156 -8.14 18.19 -3.51
CA SER A 156 -7.95 18.29 -4.95
C SER A 156 -6.58 17.76 -5.36
N THR A 157 -6.41 17.41 -6.64
CA THR A 157 -5.16 16.80 -7.14
C THR A 157 -3.94 17.73 -6.99
N ASP A 158 -4.13 19.03 -7.18
CA ASP A 158 -3.09 20.06 -7.04
C ASP A 158 -2.64 20.20 -5.58
N LEU A 159 -3.58 20.26 -4.64
CA LEU A 159 -3.26 20.29 -3.21
C LEU A 159 -2.64 18.97 -2.75
N PHE A 160 -3.08 17.84 -3.28
CA PHE A 160 -2.48 16.56 -2.94
C PHE A 160 -1.03 16.48 -3.42
N ALA A 161 -0.74 16.93 -4.64
CA ALA A 161 0.63 17.04 -5.16
C ALA A 161 1.52 17.93 -4.28
N LEU A 162 1.01 19.08 -3.83
CA LEU A 162 1.72 19.95 -2.89
C LEU A 162 2.06 19.21 -1.61
N THR A 163 1.09 18.54 -0.97
CA THR A 163 1.33 17.84 0.29
C THR A 163 2.31 16.67 0.15
N LEU A 164 2.30 15.98 -1.00
CA LEU A 164 3.28 14.93 -1.30
C LEU A 164 4.69 15.50 -1.45
N ALA A 165 4.85 16.67 -2.09
CA ALA A 165 6.14 17.33 -2.22
C ALA A 165 6.67 17.81 -0.85
N GLU A 166 5.80 18.40 -0.02
CA GLU A 166 6.14 18.85 1.33
C GLU A 166 6.57 17.69 2.23
N MET A 167 5.79 16.60 2.24
CA MET A 167 6.12 15.42 3.03
C MET A 167 7.32 14.66 2.49
N GLY A 168 7.49 14.63 1.17
CA GLY A 168 8.70 14.11 0.54
C GLY A 168 9.94 14.86 1.01
N ALA A 169 9.90 16.19 0.98
CA ALA A 169 10.99 17.04 1.48
C ALA A 169 11.24 16.83 2.99
N ARG A 170 10.17 16.77 3.79
CA ARG A 170 10.25 16.53 5.25
C ARG A 170 10.91 15.19 5.57
N PHE A 171 10.58 14.13 4.84
CA PHE A 171 11.12 12.78 5.04
C PHE A 171 12.38 12.52 4.21
N ASN A 172 13.38 13.40 4.36
CA ASN A 172 14.71 13.30 3.74
C ASN A 172 14.69 13.19 2.20
N HIS A 173 13.85 13.99 1.55
CA HIS A 173 13.65 13.90 0.10
C HIS A 173 13.26 12.49 -0.36
N ALA A 174 12.26 11.92 0.32
CA ALA A 174 11.75 10.58 0.08
C ALA A 174 11.48 10.32 -1.41
N LEU A 175 11.68 9.08 -1.87
CA LEU A 175 11.25 8.70 -3.21
C LEU A 175 9.72 8.69 -3.28
N VAL A 176 9.12 9.57 -4.07
CA VAL A 176 7.65 9.68 -4.19
C VAL A 176 7.19 8.89 -5.42
N ALA A 177 6.24 7.98 -5.23
CA ALA A 177 5.68 7.13 -6.26
C ALA A 177 4.14 7.25 -6.26
N PRO A 178 3.60 8.27 -6.93
CA PRO A 178 2.15 8.41 -7.09
C PRO A 178 1.64 7.43 -8.15
N GLU A 179 0.43 6.90 -7.97
CA GLU A 179 -0.27 6.19 -9.03
C GLU A 179 -0.41 7.11 -10.25
N SER A 180 -0.03 6.64 -11.43
CA SER A 180 0.04 7.43 -12.66
C SER A 180 -1.12 7.13 -13.61
N ASN A 181 -2.32 6.87 -13.09
CA ASN A 181 -3.50 6.57 -13.88
C ASN A 181 -4.53 7.71 -13.77
N ASN A 182 -5.22 8.03 -14.87
CA ASN A 182 -6.30 9.01 -14.89
C ASN A 182 -5.89 10.35 -14.21
N MET A 183 -6.50 10.69 -13.07
CA MET A 183 -6.19 11.89 -12.27
C MET A 183 -4.75 11.91 -11.75
N GLY A 184 -4.11 10.76 -11.60
CA GLY A 184 -2.71 10.62 -11.21
C GLY A 184 -1.73 11.31 -12.17
N HIS A 185 -2.07 11.44 -13.46
CA HIS A 185 -1.24 12.18 -14.41
C HIS A 185 -1.11 13.68 -14.04
N ALA A 186 -2.16 14.28 -13.47
CA ALA A 186 -2.11 15.66 -13.02
C ALA A 186 -1.19 15.81 -11.80
N VAL A 187 -1.29 14.90 -10.82
CA VAL A 187 -0.42 14.88 -9.63
C VAL A 187 1.05 14.70 -10.04
N VAL A 188 1.35 13.77 -10.96
CA VAL A 188 2.69 13.57 -11.51
C VAL A 188 3.19 14.84 -12.21
N SER A 189 2.36 15.47 -13.03
CA SER A 189 2.70 16.71 -13.73
C SER A 189 3.04 17.85 -12.76
N ASP A 190 2.22 18.04 -11.72
CA ASP A 190 2.44 19.10 -10.72
C ASP A 190 3.71 18.85 -9.91
N LEU A 191 3.95 17.59 -9.49
CA LEU A 191 5.20 17.22 -8.83
C LEU A 191 6.42 17.54 -9.71
N LEU A 192 6.38 17.26 -11.01
CA LEU A 192 7.50 17.50 -11.93
C LEU A 192 7.70 18.96 -12.31
N HIS A 193 6.63 19.69 -12.56
CA HIS A 193 6.68 20.97 -13.28
C HIS A 193 6.30 22.18 -12.42
N VAL A 194 5.48 21.98 -11.39
CA VAL A 194 5.05 23.05 -10.48
C VAL A 194 5.92 23.04 -9.22
N HIS A 195 6.02 21.88 -8.56
CA HIS A 195 6.78 21.73 -7.33
C HIS A 195 8.25 21.36 -7.55
N LEU A 196 8.63 20.98 -8.77
CA LEU A 196 9.99 20.60 -9.16
C LEU A 196 10.59 19.54 -8.20
N TYR A 197 9.77 18.57 -7.79
CA TYR A 197 10.14 17.58 -6.79
C TYR A 197 11.25 16.66 -7.32
N PRO A 198 12.42 16.59 -6.65
CA PRO A 198 13.61 15.99 -7.26
C PRO A 198 13.65 14.46 -7.25
N HIS A 199 12.87 13.80 -6.38
CA HIS A 199 12.92 12.33 -6.19
C HIS A 199 11.59 11.67 -6.53
N LEU A 200 11.14 11.84 -7.76
CA LEU A 200 9.97 11.14 -8.27
C LEU A 200 10.37 9.75 -8.82
N PHE A 201 9.54 8.75 -8.60
CA PHE A 201 9.77 7.41 -9.12
C PHE A 201 9.54 7.33 -10.62
N GLU A 202 10.47 6.68 -11.34
CA GLU A 202 10.40 6.43 -12.77
C GLU A 202 10.21 4.92 -13.00
N TYR A 203 9.05 4.52 -13.51
CA TYR A 203 8.72 3.13 -13.81
C TYR A 203 9.33 2.71 -15.15
N GLU A 204 10.15 1.65 -15.11
CA GLU A 204 10.70 1.02 -16.32
C GLU A 204 9.79 -0.11 -16.83
N ARG A 205 9.23 0.08 -18.03
CA ARG A 205 8.42 -0.91 -18.74
C ARG A 205 9.24 -1.61 -19.82
N TYR A 206 9.51 -2.90 -19.63
CA TYR A 206 10.19 -3.75 -20.60
C TYR A 206 9.19 -4.23 -21.67
N ASN A 207 9.33 -3.74 -22.90
CA ASN A 207 8.47 -4.12 -24.00
C ASN A 207 9.04 -5.34 -24.72
N GLN A 208 8.21 -6.39 -24.83
CA GLN A 208 8.55 -7.64 -25.52
C GLN A 208 8.04 -7.70 -26.96
N VAL A 209 7.19 -6.75 -27.37
CA VAL A 209 6.63 -6.69 -28.71
C VAL A 209 7.74 -6.27 -29.68
N VAL A 210 7.90 -6.98 -30.80
CA VAL A 210 8.81 -6.59 -31.87
C VAL A 210 8.15 -5.49 -32.70
N ARG A 211 8.73 -4.29 -32.73
CA ARG A 211 8.31 -3.25 -33.69
C ARG A 211 9.15 -3.38 -34.96
N PRO A 212 8.53 -3.50 -36.15
CA PRO A 212 9.25 -3.63 -37.42
C PRO A 212 10.31 -2.52 -37.61
N GLU A 213 9.99 -1.29 -37.21
CA GLU A 213 10.88 -0.12 -37.31
C GLU A 213 12.00 -0.01 -36.24
N ARG A 214 11.96 -0.77 -35.14
CA ARG A 214 12.95 -0.67 -34.04
C ARG A 214 13.78 -1.94 -33.81
N GLY A 215 13.60 -2.94 -34.66
CA GLY A 215 14.30 -4.22 -34.55
C GLY A 215 13.75 -5.11 -33.43
N ALA A 216 14.20 -6.37 -33.40
CA ALA A 216 13.73 -7.41 -32.48
C ALA A 216 14.27 -7.30 -31.04
N ASN A 217 14.90 -6.19 -30.67
CA ASN A 217 15.51 -6.03 -29.35
C ASN A 217 14.47 -5.51 -28.35
N PRO A 218 14.37 -6.10 -27.15
CA PRO A 218 13.60 -5.52 -26.06
C PRO A 218 14.03 -4.06 -25.82
N TRP A 219 13.06 -3.16 -25.69
CA TRP A 219 13.32 -1.78 -25.30
C TRP A 219 12.54 -1.41 -24.04
N VAL A 220 13.10 -0.46 -23.30
CA VAL A 220 12.51 0.07 -22.07
C VAL A 220 11.79 1.37 -22.39
N THR A 221 10.51 1.45 -22.04
CA THR A 221 9.81 2.74 -21.93
C THR A 221 9.90 3.18 -20.47
N ARG A 222 10.08 4.47 -20.23
CA ARG A 222 10.09 5.06 -18.90
C ARG A 222 8.90 5.97 -18.72
N GLU A 223 8.20 5.83 -17.61
CA GLU A 223 6.98 6.55 -17.27
C GLU A 223 7.13 7.05 -15.82
N TRP A 224 6.80 8.31 -15.54
CA TRP A 224 6.84 8.84 -14.17
C TRP A 224 5.64 8.34 -13.36
N GLY A 225 5.90 7.97 -12.11
CA GLY A 225 4.91 7.38 -11.19
C GLY A 225 4.71 5.87 -11.38
N TRP A 226 3.75 5.31 -10.65
CA TRP A 226 3.42 3.89 -10.68
C TRP A 226 2.21 3.63 -11.60
N PRO A 227 2.37 2.93 -12.74
CA PRO A 227 1.25 2.61 -13.61
C PRO A 227 0.43 1.46 -13.04
N THR A 228 -0.87 1.64 -12.86
CA THR A 228 -1.77 0.57 -12.42
C THR A 228 -2.47 -0.10 -13.59
N ASN A 229 -2.23 -1.38 -13.77
CA ASN A 229 -2.96 -2.25 -14.68
C ASN A 229 -3.23 -3.57 -13.96
N VAL A 230 -3.92 -4.52 -14.62
CA VAL A 230 -4.24 -5.82 -13.99
C VAL A 230 -3.00 -6.50 -13.39
N LYS A 231 -1.86 -6.44 -14.07
CA LYS A 231 -0.60 -7.04 -13.60
C LYS A 231 0.01 -6.26 -12.44
N THR A 232 0.23 -4.95 -12.58
CA THR A 232 0.90 -4.15 -11.53
C THR A 232 0.03 -3.98 -10.29
N ARG A 233 -1.30 -3.95 -10.44
CA ARG A 233 -2.23 -4.07 -9.31
C ARG A 233 -2.01 -5.38 -8.57
N GLN A 234 -1.94 -6.50 -9.28
CA GLN A 234 -1.68 -7.80 -8.67
C GLN A 234 -0.34 -7.84 -7.93
N GLU A 235 0.70 -7.19 -8.48
CA GLU A 235 2.02 -7.04 -7.84
C GLU A 235 1.93 -6.28 -6.50
N VAL A 236 1.24 -5.14 -6.46
CA VAL A 236 0.99 -4.33 -5.24
C VAL A 236 0.37 -5.18 -4.12
N PHE A 237 -0.72 -5.91 -4.40
CA PHE A 237 -1.37 -6.75 -3.39
C PHE A 237 -0.52 -7.99 -3.01
N ASN A 238 0.26 -8.51 -3.95
CA ASN A 238 1.19 -9.61 -3.67
C ASN A 238 2.35 -9.16 -2.78
N ALA A 239 2.81 -7.91 -2.90
CA ALA A 239 3.82 -7.32 -2.03
C ALA A 239 3.31 -7.29 -0.58
N VAL A 240 2.11 -6.76 -0.34
CA VAL A 240 1.47 -6.77 0.99
C VAL A 240 1.33 -8.20 1.53
N SER A 241 0.89 -9.15 0.69
CA SER A 241 0.76 -10.56 1.08
C SER A 241 2.11 -11.18 1.47
N LYS A 242 3.20 -10.74 0.84
CA LYS A 242 4.55 -11.21 1.13
C LYS A 242 5.01 -10.68 2.48
N GLU A 243 4.83 -9.39 2.76
CA GLU A 243 5.27 -8.80 4.02
C GLU A 243 4.48 -9.34 5.23
N LEU A 244 3.17 -9.60 5.08
CA LEU A 244 2.36 -10.33 6.07
C LEU A 244 3.00 -11.68 6.44
N ARG A 245 3.49 -12.46 5.47
CA ARG A 245 4.15 -13.75 5.72
C ARG A 245 5.53 -13.59 6.35
N GLN A 246 6.26 -12.54 5.97
CA GLN A 246 7.63 -12.31 6.44
C GLN A 246 7.65 -11.78 7.88
N ARG A 247 6.64 -11.02 8.32
CA ARG A 247 6.54 -10.44 9.66
C ARG A 247 7.74 -9.53 10.03
N LEU A 248 8.30 -8.85 9.03
CA LEU A 248 9.49 -8.00 9.19
C LEU A 248 9.20 -6.50 9.17
N TRP A 249 7.99 -6.10 8.80
CA TRP A 249 7.54 -4.71 8.78
C TRP A 249 6.95 -4.26 10.11
N LEU A 250 6.74 -2.95 10.26
CA LEU A 250 6.04 -2.36 11.41
C LEU A 250 4.93 -1.44 10.91
N ILE A 251 3.69 -1.93 10.89
CA ILE A 251 2.50 -1.14 10.57
C ILE A 251 1.99 -0.49 11.87
N ARG A 252 1.42 0.72 11.77
CA ARG A 252 0.95 1.50 12.92
C ARG A 252 -0.50 1.95 12.80
N SER A 253 -1.07 1.87 11.60
CA SER A 253 -2.46 2.25 11.33
C SER A 253 -3.43 1.09 11.43
N LEU A 254 -4.36 1.16 12.38
CA LEU A 254 -5.50 0.23 12.46
C LEU A 254 -6.45 0.37 11.27
N GLU A 255 -6.56 1.56 10.68
CA GLU A 255 -7.38 1.76 9.48
C GLU A 255 -6.81 1.02 8.28
N LEU A 256 -5.49 1.07 8.09
CA LEU A 256 -4.82 0.28 7.06
C LEU A 256 -5.02 -1.23 7.30
N VAL A 257 -4.91 -1.70 8.54
CA VAL A 257 -5.18 -3.11 8.89
C VAL A 257 -6.62 -3.50 8.55
N ASP A 258 -7.60 -2.65 8.86
CA ASP A 258 -9.01 -2.87 8.53
C ASP A 258 -9.25 -2.94 7.00
N GLU A 259 -8.56 -2.11 6.20
CA GLU A 259 -8.64 -2.22 4.73
C GLU A 259 -8.00 -3.51 4.20
N ILE A 260 -6.87 -3.93 4.75
CA ILE A 260 -6.24 -5.22 4.45
C ILE A 260 -7.24 -6.33 4.75
N ARG A 261 -7.83 -6.35 5.96
CA ARG A 261 -8.84 -7.32 6.39
C ARG A 261 -10.05 -7.36 5.45
N LYS A 262 -10.53 -6.19 5.04
CA LYS A 262 -11.71 -6.06 4.18
C LYS A 262 -11.44 -6.42 2.72
N THR A 263 -10.19 -6.52 2.26
CA THR A 263 -9.87 -6.85 0.87
C THR A 263 -10.36 -8.26 0.50
N ILE A 264 -11.12 -8.35 -0.60
CA ILE A 264 -11.72 -9.59 -1.11
C ILE A 264 -11.13 -9.98 -2.46
N ARG A 265 -11.21 -11.26 -2.78
CA ARG A 265 -10.97 -11.83 -4.10
C ARG A 265 -12.27 -11.83 -4.89
N LYS A 266 -12.26 -11.17 -6.04
CA LYS A 266 -13.37 -11.15 -7.01
C LYS A 266 -12.79 -11.47 -8.38
N GLU A 267 -13.27 -12.54 -9.01
CA GLU A 267 -12.79 -13.01 -10.32
C GLU A 267 -11.25 -13.23 -10.34
N GLY A 268 -10.72 -13.76 -9.24
CA GLY A 268 -9.27 -13.99 -9.09
C GLY A 268 -8.43 -12.74 -8.87
N GLN A 269 -9.04 -11.56 -8.74
CA GLN A 269 -8.37 -10.27 -8.55
C GLN A 269 -8.68 -9.65 -7.17
N PRO A 270 -7.74 -8.89 -6.58
CA PRO A 270 -7.98 -8.16 -5.34
C PRO A 270 -8.89 -6.95 -5.56
N ARG A 271 -9.96 -6.86 -4.77
CA ARG A 271 -10.89 -5.74 -4.74
C ARG A 271 -11.14 -5.29 -3.29
N PRO A 272 -11.41 -3.99 -3.07
CA PRO A 272 -11.88 -3.52 -1.76
C PRO A 272 -13.18 -4.23 -1.38
N GLY A 273 -13.32 -4.57 -0.11
CA GLY A 273 -14.58 -5.08 0.43
C GLY A 273 -15.58 -3.97 0.70
N LEU A 274 -16.77 -4.33 1.16
CA LEU A 274 -17.81 -3.36 1.48
C LEU A 274 -17.33 -2.35 2.52
N GLY A 275 -17.59 -1.07 2.26
CA GLY A 275 -17.26 0.02 3.18
C GLY A 275 -15.76 0.33 3.27
N SER A 276 -14.95 -0.22 2.38
CA SER A 276 -13.53 0.07 2.25
C SER A 276 -13.25 0.50 0.80
N THR A 277 -12.39 1.50 0.65
CA THR A 277 -11.91 1.96 -0.66
C THR A 277 -10.63 1.27 -1.07
N GLY A 278 -9.83 0.80 -0.10
CA GLY A 278 -8.58 0.07 -0.33
C GLY A 278 -7.40 0.96 -0.75
N ASP A 279 -7.58 2.28 -0.69
CA ASP A 279 -6.60 3.26 -1.17
C ASP A 279 -5.30 3.19 -0.33
N LEU A 280 -5.38 2.95 0.98
CA LEU A 280 -4.19 2.81 1.82
C LEU A 280 -3.45 1.50 1.53
N VAL A 281 -4.17 0.41 1.23
CA VAL A 281 -3.56 -0.87 0.84
C VAL A 281 -2.81 -0.75 -0.48
N ILE A 282 -3.38 0.00 -1.44
CA ILE A 282 -2.73 0.27 -2.73
C ILE A 282 -1.51 1.16 -2.53
N ALA A 283 -1.64 2.27 -1.81
CA ALA A 283 -0.53 3.16 -1.48
C ALA A 283 0.63 2.41 -0.79
N LEU A 284 0.33 1.57 0.21
CA LEU A 284 1.31 0.71 0.88
C LEU A 284 2.00 -0.25 -0.10
N GLY A 285 1.23 -0.96 -0.92
CA GLY A 285 1.81 -1.93 -1.85
C GLY A 285 2.65 -1.27 -2.95
N ILE A 286 2.30 -0.05 -3.39
CA ILE A 286 3.14 0.76 -4.29
C ILE A 286 4.47 1.07 -3.60
N ALA A 287 4.45 1.57 -2.37
CA ALA A 287 5.66 1.86 -1.61
C ALA A 287 6.59 0.62 -1.52
N LEU A 288 6.02 -0.54 -1.18
CA LEU A 288 6.77 -1.81 -1.09
C LEU A 288 7.37 -2.26 -2.43
N GLU A 289 6.61 -2.18 -3.52
CA GLU A 289 7.11 -2.49 -4.87
C GLU A 289 8.24 -1.55 -5.30
N VAL A 290 8.11 -0.27 -4.98
CA VAL A 290 9.10 0.76 -5.33
C VAL A 290 10.43 0.52 -4.60
N VAL A 291 10.41 0.20 -3.30
CA VAL A 291 11.64 -0.18 -2.60
C VAL A 291 12.29 -1.39 -3.25
N ARG A 292 11.50 -2.41 -3.61
CA ARG A 292 12.03 -3.63 -4.25
C ARG A 292 12.68 -3.36 -5.61
N ARG A 293 12.12 -2.43 -6.38
CA ARG A 293 12.65 -2.03 -7.70
C ARG A 293 13.79 -1.03 -7.61
N THR A 294 14.01 -0.44 -6.44
CA THR A 294 15.03 0.57 -6.20
C THR A 294 15.98 0.14 -5.09
N PRO A 295 16.74 -0.95 -5.26
CA PRO A 295 17.60 -1.51 -4.19
C PRO A 295 18.67 -0.52 -3.68
N ASN A 296 19.03 0.48 -4.49
CA ASN A 296 19.99 1.52 -4.11
C ASN A 296 19.40 2.59 -3.16
N LEU A 297 18.11 2.52 -2.80
CA LEU A 297 17.51 3.43 -1.81
C LEU A 297 17.95 3.11 -0.37
N VAL A 298 18.43 1.89 -0.11
CA VAL A 298 18.81 1.42 1.22
C VAL A 298 20.13 2.08 1.66
N GLY A 299 20.08 2.90 2.70
CA GLY A 299 21.27 3.40 3.41
C GLY A 299 21.90 4.71 2.92
N ALA A 300 21.28 5.45 1.99
CA ALA A 300 21.77 6.76 1.58
C ALA A 300 20.76 7.88 1.93
N PRO A 301 21.18 8.95 2.62
CA PRO A 301 20.46 10.22 2.56
C PRO A 301 20.35 10.60 1.08
N LEU A 302 19.13 10.72 0.54
CA LEU A 302 18.92 10.83 -0.90
C LEU A 302 19.47 12.12 -1.53
N GLY A 303 20.03 13.03 -0.71
CA GLY A 303 20.79 14.21 -1.15
C GLY A 303 22.08 13.93 -1.96
N GLY A 304 22.32 12.69 -2.38
CA GLY A 304 23.48 12.29 -3.19
C GLY A 304 23.16 11.45 -4.44
N LEU A 305 21.89 11.16 -4.77
CA LEU A 305 21.57 10.44 -6.01
C LEU A 305 21.74 11.37 -7.22
N ASN A 306 22.92 11.31 -7.82
CA ASN A 306 23.23 11.90 -9.11
C ASN A 306 22.28 11.31 -10.17
N THR A 307 21.34 12.11 -10.66
CA THR A 307 20.44 11.81 -11.79
C THR A 307 21.23 11.83 -13.10
N GLY A 308 22.14 10.88 -13.26
CA GLY A 308 23.05 10.79 -14.39
C GLY A 308 22.48 10.05 -15.60
N GLY A 309 21.54 10.67 -16.30
CA GLY A 309 21.20 10.33 -17.69
C GLY A 309 21.89 11.29 -18.67
N GLY A 310 23.19 11.12 -18.92
CA GLY A 310 23.97 11.93 -19.86
C GLY A 310 25.21 11.17 -20.39
N PRO A 311 25.67 11.44 -21.62
CA PRO A 311 26.45 10.48 -22.41
C PRO A 311 27.86 10.26 -21.86
N ARG A 312 28.30 9.00 -21.92
CA ARG A 312 29.69 8.59 -21.66
C ARG A 312 30.62 9.34 -22.60
N MET A 313 31.35 10.33 -22.08
CA MET A 313 32.55 10.89 -22.71
C MET A 313 33.79 10.41 -21.96
N GLY A 314 34.78 10.03 -22.77
CA GLY A 314 35.93 9.22 -22.39
C GLY A 314 36.75 9.75 -21.22
N VAL A 315 37.29 8.80 -20.47
CA VAL A 315 38.34 8.97 -19.48
C VAL A 315 39.52 9.70 -20.12
N VAL A 316 39.72 10.97 -19.79
CA VAL A 316 41.02 11.62 -19.92
C VAL A 316 41.68 11.55 -18.56
N GLN A 317 42.67 10.66 -18.43
CA GLN A 317 43.58 10.60 -17.30
C GLN A 317 44.32 11.94 -17.16
N ALA A 318 44.07 12.67 -16.08
CA ALA A 318 45.00 13.66 -15.58
C ALA A 318 45.86 13.01 -14.49
N ALA A 319 46.94 12.35 -14.91
CA ALA A 319 48.01 11.92 -14.03
C ALA A 319 48.81 13.16 -13.60
N SER A 320 48.89 13.39 -12.30
CA SER A 320 49.86 14.27 -11.66
C SER A 320 51.28 13.84 -12.03
N ARG A 321 52.04 14.70 -12.73
CA ARG A 321 53.49 14.59 -12.85
C ARG A 321 54.12 15.80 -12.17
N VAL A 322 54.82 15.55 -11.07
CA VAL A 322 55.81 16.47 -10.51
C VAL A 322 57.13 16.19 -11.21
N GLY A 323 57.67 17.24 -11.84
CA GLY A 323 59.09 17.59 -11.89
C GLY A 323 60.11 16.60 -12.45
N ASP A 324 60.64 16.92 -13.63
CA ASP A 324 62.08 16.72 -13.87
C ASP A 324 62.60 17.75 -14.89
N ARG A 325 63.83 18.22 -14.64
CA ARG A 325 64.67 19.18 -15.41
C ARG A 325 64.67 20.64 -14.93
N LEU A 326 65.50 20.90 -13.92
CA LEU A 326 66.38 22.07 -13.93
C LEU A 326 67.83 21.57 -13.90
N GLY A 327 68.55 21.79 -15.00
CA GLY A 327 70.01 21.87 -14.98
C GLY A 327 70.40 23.35 -14.95
N GLY A 328 71.31 23.72 -14.05
CA GLY A 328 72.02 24.99 -14.15
C GLY A 328 72.30 25.73 -12.84
N ALA A 329 73.46 25.39 -12.26
CA ALA A 329 74.38 26.28 -11.56
C ALA A 329 74.20 26.62 -10.05
N ALA A 330 75.28 26.25 -9.34
CA ALA A 330 75.93 26.95 -8.23
C ALA A 330 75.50 26.64 -6.77
N GLY A 331 76.40 25.96 -6.06
CA GLY A 331 76.90 26.47 -4.77
C GLY A 331 76.67 25.61 -3.52
N ALA A 332 77.73 24.91 -3.12
CA ALA A 332 78.16 24.59 -1.74
C ALA A 332 77.25 23.70 -0.84
N THR A 333 77.60 22.45 -0.50
CA THR A 333 78.58 21.94 0.51
C THR A 333 77.84 21.39 1.77
N LEU A 334 78.31 20.22 2.23
CA LEU A 334 78.08 19.50 3.52
C LEU A 334 76.81 18.62 3.63
N LEU A 335 76.91 17.28 3.55
CA LEU A 335 77.40 16.24 4.50
C LEU A 335 76.57 16.08 5.79
N GLY A 336 76.02 14.87 6.01
CA GLY A 336 75.62 14.33 7.32
C GLY A 336 74.15 13.88 7.39
N ILE A 337 73.80 12.60 7.27
CA ILE A 337 73.87 11.50 8.26
C ILE A 337 72.57 11.37 9.10
N MET A 338 71.95 10.16 9.00
CA MET A 338 71.14 9.44 10.01
C MET A 338 69.76 10.01 10.38
N LYS A 339 68.77 9.26 10.86
CA LYS A 339 68.37 7.84 10.93
C LYS A 339 66.97 7.87 11.60
N GLU A 340 66.19 6.83 11.35
CA GLU A 340 65.22 6.21 12.29
C GLU A 340 63.91 6.92 12.67
N GLU A 341 62.82 6.16 12.46
CA GLU A 341 61.64 5.96 13.34
C GLU A 341 60.80 7.21 13.69
N PHE A 342 59.54 7.33 13.27
CA PHE A 342 58.40 6.45 13.55
C PHE A 342 57.27 6.59 12.52
#